data_AF-T0ZSI2-F1
#
_entry.id   AF-T0ZSI2-F1
#
_cell.length_a   1.000
_cell.length_b   1.000
_cell.length_c   1.000
_cell.angle_alpha   90.00
_cell.angle_beta   90.00
_cell.angle_gamma   90.00
#
_symmetry.space_group_name_H-M   'P 1'
#
loop_
_entity.id
_entity.type
_entity.pdbx_description
1 polymer ?
#
loop_
_entity_poly.entity_id
_entity_poly.type
_entity_poly.pdbx_seq_one_letter_code
_entity_poly.pdbx_strand_id
1 'polypeptide(L)'
;MKPDRDAGGGEHVHPARLLVLTRNFPPVIGGIERVVAEAVQALRPGFEVTVIGPRGGRLESNSLDYQGIPAQPASLFLAASILKATGAARRTRPSWVLAGSGVMAPAAFSAARRA
;
A
#
# COMPACT_ATOMS: atom_id res chain seq x y z
N MET A 1 -41.21 -27.83 -19.60
CA MET A 1 -40.94 -27.39 -18.22
C MET A 1 -39.47 -26.99 -18.14
N LYS A 2 -39.17 -25.70 -18.03
CA LYS A 2 -37.87 -25.15 -17.59
C LYS A 2 -37.82 -25.25 -16.04
N PRO A 3 -36.65 -25.25 -15.39
CA PRO A 3 -35.76 -24.06 -15.26
C PRO A 3 -34.33 -24.38 -15.78
N ASP A 4 -33.42 -23.51 -16.25
CA ASP A 4 -32.96 -22.14 -15.93
C ASP A 4 -32.85 -21.76 -14.46
N ARG A 5 -31.58 -21.71 -14.01
CA ARG A 5 -30.97 -21.04 -12.84
C ARG A 5 -29.88 -21.99 -12.30
N ASP A 6 -28.58 -21.69 -12.23
CA ASP A 6 -27.85 -20.43 -12.08
C ASP A 6 -26.48 -20.58 -12.81
N ALA A 7 -26.06 -19.71 -13.73
CA ALA A 7 -25.47 -18.40 -13.43
C ALA A 7 -24.48 -18.46 -12.23
N GLY A 8 -23.46 -19.32 -12.33
CA GLY A 8 -22.21 -19.15 -11.58
C GLY A 8 -21.53 -17.87 -12.03
N GLY A 9 -22.04 -16.72 -11.59
CA GLY A 9 -21.35 -15.45 -11.70
C GLY A 9 -20.02 -15.61 -10.99
N GLY A 10 -18.95 -15.75 -11.77
CA GLY A 10 -17.61 -15.51 -11.26
C GLY A 10 -17.66 -14.12 -10.67
N GLU A 11 -17.69 -14.04 -9.34
CA GLU A 11 -17.50 -12.79 -8.64
C GLU A 11 -16.12 -12.33 -9.10
N HIS A 12 -16.10 -11.40 -10.06
CA HIS A 12 -14.93 -10.61 -10.33
C HIS A 12 -14.75 -9.75 -9.09
N VAL A 13 -14.27 -10.37 -8.01
CA VAL A 13 -13.79 -9.67 -6.82
C VAL A 13 -12.66 -8.82 -7.35
N HIS A 14 -12.94 -7.55 -7.59
CA HIS A 14 -11.88 -6.60 -7.86
C HIS A 14 -10.86 -6.78 -6.73
N PRO A 15 -9.58 -7.04 -7.05
CA PRO A 15 -8.60 -7.34 -6.03
C PRO A 15 -8.66 -6.24 -4.97
N ALA A 16 -8.75 -6.65 -3.71
CA ALA A 16 -8.81 -5.71 -2.60
C ALA A 16 -7.61 -4.76 -2.70
N ARG A 17 -7.81 -3.48 -2.39
CA ARG A 17 -6.73 -2.49 -2.51
C ARG A 17 -5.96 -2.40 -1.21
N LEU A 18 -4.65 -2.53 -1.30
CA LEU A 18 -3.73 -2.42 -0.15
C LEU A 18 -2.88 -1.17 -0.29
N LEU A 19 -2.92 -0.30 0.72
CA LEU A 19 -2.01 0.82 0.85
C LEU A 19 -0.92 0.52 1.88
N VAL A 20 0.34 0.47 1.45
CA VAL A 20 1.50 0.25 2.33
C VAL A 20 2.27 1.55 2.52
N LEU A 21 2.53 1.92 3.77
CA LEU A 21 3.24 3.13 4.14
C LEU A 21 4.53 2.77 4.86
N THR A 22 5.69 3.12 4.30
CA THR A 22 6.97 2.75 4.89
C THR A 22 8.05 3.80 4.67
N ARG A 23 8.86 4.08 5.69
CA ARG A 23 10.12 4.82 5.55
C ARG A 23 11.33 3.89 5.38
N ASN A 24 11.12 2.62 5.70
CA ASN A 24 12.12 1.56 5.70
C ASN A 24 11.96 0.85 4.36
N PHE A 25 12.48 1.46 3.30
CA PHE A 25 12.50 0.88 1.96
C PHE A 25 13.89 1.11 1.34
N PRO A 26 14.33 0.24 0.41
CA PRO A 26 15.67 0.31 -0.18
C PRO A 26 16.04 1.74 -0.63
N PRO A 27 17.31 2.17 -0.47
CA PRO A 27 18.53 1.34 -0.53
C PRO A 27 19.13 0.89 0.82
N VAL A 28 18.40 0.97 1.94
CA VAL A 28 18.92 0.51 3.24
C VAL A 28 18.62 -0.98 3.44
N ILE A 29 19.66 -1.81 3.51
CA ILE A 29 19.57 -3.27 3.71
C ILE A 29 19.51 -3.54 5.22
N GLY A 30 18.34 -3.31 5.83
CA GLY A 30 18.05 -3.65 7.21
C GLY A 30 17.00 -4.75 7.33
N GLY A 31 16.84 -5.31 8.53
CA GLY A 31 15.90 -6.41 8.78
C GLY A 31 14.43 -6.04 8.56
N ILE A 32 14.04 -4.80 8.92
CA ILE A 32 12.65 -4.34 8.81
C ILE A 32 12.27 -4.09 7.35
N GLU A 33 13.21 -3.57 6.55
CA GLU A 33 13.04 -3.33 5.11
C GLU A 33 12.72 -4.64 4.38
N ARG A 34 13.46 -5.71 4.69
CA ARG A 34 13.20 -7.04 4.12
C ARG A 34 11.82 -7.55 4.53
N VAL A 35 11.44 -7.43 5.80
CA VAL A 35 10.11 -7.85 6.27
C VAL A 35 8.99 -7.12 5.53
N VAL A 36 9.09 -5.81 5.36
CA VAL A 36 8.08 -5.04 4.62
C VAL A 36 8.05 -5.43 3.14
N ALA A 37 9.20 -5.61 2.50
CA ALA A 37 9.29 -6.03 1.11
C ALA A 37 8.70 -7.44 0.89
N GLU A 38 9.02 -8.40 1.75
CA GLU A 38 8.47 -9.77 1.73
C GLU A 38 6.96 -9.76 1.98
N ALA A 39 6.48 -8.97 2.96
CA ALA A 39 5.05 -8.83 3.23
C ALA A 39 4.30 -8.28 2.02
N VAL A 40 4.85 -7.26 1.35
CA VAL A 40 4.28 -6.74 0.11
C VAL A 40 4.25 -7.83 -0.96
N GLN A 41 5.35 -8.54 -1.19
CA GLN A 41 5.39 -9.62 -2.19
C GLN A 41 4.36 -10.73 -1.92
N ALA A 42 4.22 -11.14 -0.66
CA ALA A 42 3.27 -12.18 -0.26
C ALA A 42 1.79 -11.76 -0.44
N LEU A 43 1.47 -10.47 -0.28
CA LEU A 43 0.09 -9.96 -0.38
C LEU A 43 -0.35 -9.67 -1.82
N ARG A 44 0.59 -9.45 -2.74
CA ARG A 44 0.28 -9.06 -4.14
C ARG A 44 -0.67 -9.99 -4.91
N PRO A 45 -0.67 -11.33 -4.73
CA PRO A 45 -1.62 -12.18 -5.46
C PRO A 45 -3.09 -11.89 -5.13
N GLY A 46 -3.38 -11.35 -3.94
CA GLY A 46 -4.74 -11.03 -3.49
C GLY A 46 -5.09 -9.54 -3.51
N PHE A 47 -4.12 -8.66 -3.78
CA PHE A 47 -4.29 -7.22 -3.62
C PHE A 47 -3.70 -6.40 -4.78
N GLU A 48 -4.41 -5.33 -5.14
CA GLU A 48 -3.82 -4.22 -5.90
C GLU A 48 -3.03 -3.34 -4.91
N VAL A 49 -1.70 -3.39 -4.99
CA VAL A 49 -0.83 -2.78 -3.97
C VAL A 49 -0.30 -1.42 -4.42
N THR A 50 -0.55 -0.40 -3.60
CA THR A 50 0.12 0.90 -3.65
C THR A 50 1.08 1.02 -2.48
N VAL A 51 2.32 1.44 -2.74
CA VAL A 51 3.34 1.69 -1.71
C VAL A 51 3.71 3.17 -1.71
N ILE A 52 3.67 3.80 -0.54
CA ILE A 52 4.21 5.14 -0.32
C ILE A 52 5.46 5.00 0.55
N GLY A 53 6.59 5.46 0.03
CA GLY A 53 7.86 5.37 0.75
C GLY A 53 8.96 6.29 0.25
N PRO A 54 10.22 6.10 0.68
CA PRO A 54 11.33 6.96 0.30
C PRO A 54 11.57 6.91 -1.22
N ARG A 55 11.82 8.07 -1.82
CA ARG A 55 12.14 8.18 -3.25
C ARG A 55 13.38 7.32 -3.55
N GLY A 56 13.34 6.56 -4.64
CA GLY A 56 14.38 5.60 -5.00
C GLY A 56 14.14 4.18 -4.49
N GLY A 57 13.11 3.97 -3.66
CA GLY A 57 12.64 2.63 -3.31
C GLY A 57 12.21 1.85 -4.56
N ARG A 58 12.65 0.60 -4.63
CA ARG A 58 12.38 -0.29 -5.77
C ARG A 58 11.89 -1.63 -5.22
N LEU A 59 10.71 -2.06 -5.67
CA LEU A 59 10.30 -3.45 -5.65
C LEU A 59 10.32 -3.91 -7.10
N GLU A 60 10.85 -5.09 -7.37
CA GLU A 60 10.89 -5.62 -8.72
C GLU A 60 9.49 -6.06 -9.16
N SER A 61 8.70 -5.13 -9.73
CA SER A 61 7.54 -5.52 -10.53
C SER A 61 6.79 -4.39 -11.24
N ASN A 62 6.13 -4.78 -12.34
CA ASN A 62 5.33 -3.91 -13.19
C ASN A 62 3.91 -3.60 -12.64
N SER A 63 3.43 -4.32 -11.62
CA SER A 63 2.07 -4.16 -11.07
C SER A 63 1.99 -3.51 -9.69
N LEU A 64 3.02 -2.75 -9.32
CA LEU A 64 3.08 -2.04 -8.04
C LEU A 64 3.15 -0.53 -8.27
N ASP A 65 2.17 0.21 -7.76
CA ASP A 65 2.22 1.68 -7.77
C ASP A 65 3.13 2.16 -6.62
N TYR A 66 4.34 2.64 -6.96
CA TYR A 66 5.28 3.17 -5.99
C TYR A 66 5.30 4.70 -6.00
N GLN A 67 4.95 5.31 -4.89
CA GLN A 67 4.92 6.76 -4.72
C GLN A 67 6.05 7.22 -3.81
N GLY A 68 7.16 7.66 -4.42
CA GLY A 68 8.34 8.15 -3.72
C GLY A 68 8.15 9.52 -3.06
N ILE A 69 8.71 9.68 -1.85
CA ILE A 69 8.80 10.93 -1.09
C ILE A 69 10.27 11.15 -0.71
N PRO A 70 10.83 12.37 -0.81
CA PRO A 70 12.18 12.65 -0.32
C PRO A 70 12.37 12.18 1.13
N ALA A 71 13.37 11.33 1.38
CA ALA A 71 13.58 10.71 2.69
C ALA A 71 13.99 11.70 3.79
N GLN A 72 14.55 12.85 3.40
CA GLN A 72 14.99 13.90 4.32
C GLN A 72 14.43 15.27 3.92
N PRO A 73 14.20 16.16 4.90
CA PRO A 73 14.28 15.91 6.35
C PRO A 73 13.12 15.02 6.85
N ALA A 74 13.32 14.30 7.96
CA ALA A 74 12.37 13.29 8.44
C ALA A 74 10.97 13.84 8.78
N SER A 75 10.89 15.07 9.28
CA SER A 75 9.63 15.76 9.55
C SER A 75 8.85 16.04 8.26
N LEU A 76 9.53 16.49 7.21
CA LEU A 76 8.94 16.70 5.89
C LEU A 76 8.49 15.39 5.28
N PHE A 77 9.29 14.31 5.43
CA PHE A 77 8.88 12.98 4.98
C PHE A 77 7.57 12.57 5.64
N LEU A 78 7.45 12.67 6.97
CA LEU A 78 6.23 12.29 7.68
C LEU A 78 5.01 13.14 7.25
N ALA A 79 5.18 14.47 7.18
CA ALA A 79 4.10 15.37 6.74
C ALA A 79 3.65 15.06 5.30
N ALA A 80 4.60 14.88 4.39
CA ALA A 80 4.31 14.50 3.01
C ALA A 80 3.68 13.11 2.92
N SER A 81 4.08 12.15 3.76
CA SER A 81 3.49 10.82 3.82
C SER A 81 2.03 10.89 4.28
N ILE A 82 1.70 11.70 5.28
CA ILE A 82 0.31 11.87 5.73
C ILE A 82 -0.56 12.45 4.61
N LEU A 83 -0.08 13.49 3.93
CA LEU A 83 -0.83 14.13 2.84
C LEU A 83 -1.02 13.17 1.66
N LYS A 84 0.05 12.51 1.21
CA LYS A 84 -0.03 11.53 0.12
C LYS A 84 -0.89 10.33 0.49
N ALA A 85 -0.74 9.77 1.68
CA ALA A 85 -1.55 8.63 2.14
C ALA A 85 -3.03 9.00 2.22
N THR A 86 -3.34 10.21 2.68
CA THR A 86 -4.71 10.74 2.70
C THR A 86 -5.28 10.90 1.29
N GLY A 87 -4.52 11.48 0.35
CA GLY A 87 -4.96 11.63 -1.03
C GLY A 87 -5.13 10.29 -1.75
N ALA A 88 -4.18 9.38 -1.56
CA ALA A 88 -4.23 8.02 -2.09
C ALA A 88 -5.46 7.29 -1.55
N ALA A 89 -5.67 7.31 -0.23
CA ALA A 89 -6.82 6.65 0.39
C ALA A 89 -8.16 7.16 -0.14
N ARG A 90 -8.33 8.48 -0.28
CA ARG A 90 -9.55 9.06 -0.85
C ARG A 90 -9.78 8.66 -2.32
N ARG A 91 -8.71 8.51 -3.10
CA ARG A 91 -8.77 8.18 -4.52
C ARG A 91 -8.99 6.69 -4.76
N THR A 92 -8.28 5.84 -4.03
CA THR A 92 -8.24 4.40 -4.27
C THR A 92 -9.17 3.62 -3.34
N ARG A 93 -9.61 4.19 -2.22
CA ARG A 93 -10.43 3.51 -1.19
C ARG A 93 -9.85 2.14 -0.80
N PRO A 94 -8.64 2.11 -0.24
CA PRO A 94 -7.96 0.86 0.08
C PRO A 94 -8.73 0.12 1.18
N SER A 95 -9.00 -1.16 0.94
CA SER A 95 -9.63 -2.02 1.95
C SER A 95 -8.71 -2.25 3.15
N TRP A 96 -7.38 -2.22 2.93
CA TRP A 96 -6.36 -2.46 3.95
C TRP A 96 -5.29 -1.36 3.91
N VAL A 97 -4.85 -0.90 5.08
CA VAL A 97 -3.74 0.05 5.23
C VAL A 97 -2.68 -0.57 6.16
N LEU A 98 -1.45 -0.72 5.67
CA LEU A 98 -0.34 -1.31 6.41
C LEU A 98 0.74 -0.27 6.70
N ALA A 99 1.10 -0.11 7.98
CA ALA A 99 2.25 0.68 8.40
C ALA A 99 3.49 -0.22 8.51
N GLY A 100 4.52 0.04 7.70
CA GLY A 100 5.79 -0.71 7.73
C GLY A 100 6.71 -0.35 8.91
N SER A 101 6.34 0.63 9.74
CA SER A 101 7.03 0.98 11.00
C SER A 101 6.14 1.87 11.88
N GLY A 102 6.40 1.93 13.19
CA GLY A 102 5.57 2.68 14.15
C GLY A 102 5.47 4.18 13.86
N VAL A 103 6.53 4.80 13.36
CA VAL A 103 6.53 6.20 12.90
C VAL A 103 5.63 6.47 11.69
N MET A 104 5.23 5.44 10.94
CA MET A 104 4.23 5.57 9.86
C MET A 104 2.79 5.46 10.38
N ALA A 105 2.58 5.16 11.66
CA ALA A 105 1.25 5.04 12.25
C ALA A 105 0.38 6.29 12.07
N PRO A 106 0.88 7.55 12.21
CA PRO A 106 0.05 8.74 11.96
C PRO A 106 -0.47 8.81 10.52
N ALA A 107 0.36 8.46 9.54
CA ALA A 107 -0.03 8.42 8.14
C ALA A 107 -1.04 7.30 7.87
N ALA A 108 -0.83 6.12 8.46
CA ALA A 108 -1.74 4.98 8.34
C ALA A 108 -3.10 5.27 8.95
N PHE A 109 -3.13 5.85 10.15
CA PHE A 109 -4.37 6.27 10.80
C PHE A 109 -5.12 7.33 9.98
N SER A 110 -4.39 8.31 9.43
CA SER A 110 -5.00 9.33 8.57
C SER A 110 -5.62 8.71 7.30
N ALA A 111 -4.92 7.78 6.67
CA ALA A 111 -5.41 7.07 5.48
C ALA A 111 -6.61 6.19 5.81
N ALA A 112 -6.54 5.36 6.85
CA ALA A 112 -7.61 4.44 7.25
C ALA A 112 -8.91 5.19 7.60
N ARG A 113 -8.81 6.38 8.21
CA ARG A 113 -9.97 7.26 8.50
C ARG A 113 -10.68 7.79 7.23
N ARG A 114 -10.06 7.64 6.06
CA ARG A 114 -10.46 8.26 4.79
C ARG A 114 -10.49 7.25 3.63
N ALA A 115 -10.33 5.98 3.96
CA ALA A 115 -10.44 4.84 3.05
C ALA A 115 -11.91 4.56 2.74
#